data_AF-A0A1F2Y3G3-F1
#
_entry.id   AF-A0A1F2Y3G3-F1
#
_cell.length_a   1.000
_cell.length_b   1.000
_cell.length_c   1.000
_cell.angle_alpha   90.00
_cell.angle_beta   90.00
_cell.angle_gamma   90.00
#
_symmetry.space_group_name_H-M   'P 1'
#
loop_
_entity.id
_entity.type
_entity.pdbx_description
1 polymer ?
#
loop_
_entity_poly.entity_id
_entity_poly.type
_entity_poly.pdbx_seq_one_letter_code
_entity_poly.pdbx_strand_id
1 'polypeptide(L)' 'MLKTIEQKKKYIQATRLQNYRASLKLEGLSPSTTTSTLSKDQILQKYKKLSES' A
#
# COMPACT_ATOMS: atom_id res chain seq x y z
N MET A 1 13.32 11.38 14.92
CA MET A 1 11.98 11.75 14.42
C MET A 1 12.10 12.40 13.04
N LEU A 2 11.21 12.09 12.11
CA LEU A 2 11.17 12.72 10.78
C LEU A 2 10.74 14.19 10.92
N LYS A 3 11.62 15.13 10.55
CA LYS A 3 11.45 16.55 10.87
C LYS A 3 10.72 17.30 9.76
N THR A 4 10.94 16.94 8.50
CA THR A 4 10.35 17.64 7.35
C THR A 4 9.20 16.86 6.71
N ILE A 5 8.34 17.57 5.97
CA ILE A 5 7.24 16.97 5.20
C ILE A 5 7.79 16.00 4.15
N GLU A 6 8.89 16.33 3.49
CA GLU A 6 9.52 15.47 2.48
C GLU A 6 10.07 14.18 3.08
N GLN A 7 10.72 14.27 4.25
CA GLN A 7 11.20 13.10 4.99
C GLN A 7 10.03 12.19 5.38
N LYS A 8 8.91 12.78 5.85
CA LYS A 8 7.68 12.05 6.15
C LYS A 8 7.11 11.37 4.91
N LYS A 9 7.03 12.05 3.77
CA LYS A 9 6.55 11.50 2.49
C LYS A 9 7.39 10.30 2.04
N LYS A 10 8.72 10.43 2.02
CA LYS A 10 9.64 9.36 1.63
C LYS A 10 9.49 8.14 2.54
N TYR A 11 9.44 8.37 3.85
CA TYR A 11 9.25 7.29 4.82
C TYR A 11 7.94 6.55 4.60
N ILE A 12 6.82 7.27 4.46
CA ILE A 12 5.50 6.66 4.22
C ILE A 12 5.52 5.83 2.94
N GLN A 13 6.09 6.35 1.85
CA GLN A 13 6.18 5.61 0.60
C GLN A 13 6.99 4.31 0.76
N ALA A 14 8.09 4.34 1.52
CA ALA A 14 8.93 3.17 1.75
C ALA A 14 8.24 2.11 2.64
N THR A 15 7.48 2.53 3.66
CA THR A 15 6.94 1.60 4.67
C THR A 15 5.49 1.16 4.44
N ARG A 16 4.72 1.85 3.58
CA ARG A 16 3.27 1.62 3.43
C ARG A 16 2.90 0.16 3.13
N LEU A 17 3.64 -0.50 2.24
CA LEU A 17 3.36 -1.89 1.87
C LEU A 17 3.60 -2.85 3.03
N GLN A 18 4.70 -2.67 3.76
CA GLN A 18 5.03 -3.49 4.92
C GLN A 18 3.98 -3.31 6.02
N ASN A 19 3.58 -2.07 6.29
CA ASN A 19 2.56 -1.76 7.29
C ASN A 19 1.21 -2.39 6.93
N TYR A 20 0.78 -2.28 5.67
CA TYR A 20 -0.46 -2.92 5.21
C TYR A 20 -0.44 -4.44 5.39
N ARG A 21 0.68 -5.10 5.01
CA ARG A 21 0.84 -6.54 5.20
C ARG A 21 0.82 -6.94 6.68
N ALA A 22 1.43 -6.12 7.54
CA ALA A 22 1.39 -6.34 8.98
C ALA A 22 -0.05 -6.20 9.52
N SER A 23 -0.79 -5.18 9.09
CA SER A 23 -2.21 -5.00 9.45
C SER A 23 -3.06 -6.21 9.06
N LEU A 24 -2.92 -6.71 7.83
CA LEU A 24 -3.64 -7.91 7.37
C LEU A 24 -3.36 -9.13 8.26
N LYS A 25 -2.11 -9.35 8.66
CA LYS A 25 -1.73 -10.46 9.55
C LYS A 25 -2.37 -10.33 10.93
N LEU A 26 -2.47 -9.12 11.47
CA LEU A 26 -3.13 -8.86 12.76
C LEU A 26 -4.64 -9.15 12.70
N GLU A 27 -5.24 -8.97 11.52
CA GLU A 27 -6.65 -9.32 11.25
C GLU A 27 -6.85 -10.81 10.93
N GLY A 28 -5.79 -11.63 10.98
CA GLY A 28 -5.84 -13.06 10.66
C GLY A 28 -5.88 -13.38 9.16
N LEU A 29 -5.70 -12.38 8.30
CA LEU A 29 -5.67 -12.53 6.85
C LEU A 29 -4.25 -12.89 6.40
N SER A 30 -4.14 -13.81 5.44
CA SER A 30 -2.86 -14.14 4.82
C SER A 30 -2.58 -13.16 3.68
N PRO A 31 -1.62 -12.22 3.83
CA PRO A 31 -1.29 -11.31 2.76
C PRO A 31 -0.70 -12.10 1.58
N SER A 32 -1.26 -11.91 0.39
CA SER A 32 -0.72 -12.53 -0.83
C SER A 32 0.76 -12.18 -1.01
N THR A 33 1.57 -13.20 -1.24
CA THR A 33 3.03 -13.09 -1.41
C THR A 33 3.39 -12.45 -2.75
N THR A 34 2.44 -12.38 -3.69
CA THR A 34 2.66 -11.83 -5.02
C THR A 34 2.94 -10.33 -4.91
N THR A 35 4.22 -9.98 -5.04
CA THR A 35 4.70 -8.61 -5.14
C THR A 35 4.35 -8.03 -6.51
N SER A 36 3.07 -7.85 -6.82
CA SER A 36 2.74 -6.86 -7.85
C SER A 36 2.93 -5.49 -7.20
N THR A 37 4.10 -4.89 -7.42
CA THR A 37 4.35 -3.49 -7.11
C THR A 37 3.57 -2.64 -8.11
N LEU A 38 2.25 -2.66 -8.00
CA LEU A 38 1.39 -1.79 -8.78
C LEU A 38 1.63 -0.35 -8.31
N SER A 39 1.86 0.53 -9.28
CA SER A 39 1.86 1.97 -9.01
C SER A 39 0.49 2.42 -8.48
N LYS A 40 0.46 3.57 -7.81
CA LYS A 40 -0.79 4.14 -7.28
C LYS A 40 -1.85 4.27 -8.38
N ASP A 41 -1.46 4.67 -9.57
CA ASP A 41 -2.39 4.88 -10.69
C ASP A 41 -2.97 3.56 -11.21
N GLN A 42 -2.17 2.50 -11.26
CA GLN A 42 -2.64 1.16 -11.61
C GLN A 42 -3.64 0.62 -10.57
N ILE A 43 -3.40 0.90 -9.28
CA ILE A 43 -4.33 0.53 -8.21
C ILE A 43 -5.67 1.26 -8.40
N LEU A 44 -5.63 2.58 -8.63
CA LEU A 44 -6.84 3.38 -8.85
C LEU A 44 -7.61 2.89 -10.09
N GLN A 45 -6.91 2.60 -11.18
CA GLN A 45 -7.53 2.08 -12.39
C GLN A 45 -8.17 0.70 -12.18
N LYS A 46 -7.52 -0.20 -11.42
CA LYS A 46 -8.09 -1.51 -11.04
C LYS A 46 -9.43 -1.34 -10.32
N TYR A 47 -9.48 -0.46 -9.32
CA TYR A 47 -10.70 -0.25 -8.53
C TYR A 47 -11.78 0.51 -9.31
N LYS A 48 -11.40 1.43 -10.20
CA LYS A 48 -12.35 2.10 -11.11
C LYS A 48 -13.08 1.07 -11.99
N LYS A 49 -12.34 0.15 -12.60
CA LYS A 49 -12.92 -0.92 -13.41
C LYS A 49 -13.86 -1.81 -12.60
N LEU A 50 -13.47 -2.14 -11.36
CA LEU A 50 -14.28 -2.95 -10.46
C LEU A 50 -15.60 -2.26 -10.07
N SER A 51 -15.61 -0.94 -9.90
CA SER A 51 -16.84 -0.20 -9.56
C SER A 51 -17.79 0.00 -10.74
N GLU A 52 -17.29 -0.09 -11.96
CA GLU A 52 -18.07 0.04 -13.20
C GLU A 52 -18.65 -1.31 -13.69
N SER A 53 -18.32 -2.41 -13.00
CA SER A 53 -18.80 -3.78 -13.28
C SER A 53 -19.90 -4.17 -12.31
#